data_AF-A0A434BMX2-F1
#
_entry.id   AF-A0A434BMX2-F1
#
_cell.length_a   1.000
_cell.length_b   1.000
_cell.length_c   1.000
_cell.angle_alpha   90.00
_cell.angle_beta   90.00
_cell.angle_gamma   90.00
#
_symmetry.space_group_name_H-M   'P 1'
#
loop_
_entity.id
_entity.type
_entity.pdbx_description
1 polymer ?
#
loop_
_entity_poly.entity_id
_entity_poly.type
_entity_poly.pdbx_seq_one_letter_code
_entity_poly.pdbx_strand_id
1 'polypeptide(L)' 'HFKSPAYDGMVTSYLKALDAGAQRAAASDIQKLLLDETPVIFSYFPDLLVPVRKNVSGLPPIAAGLLLDRVSLS' A
#
# COMPACT_ATOMS: atom_id res chain seq x y z
N HIS A 1 -1.89 21.43 -4.89
CA HIS A 1 -1.30 20.07 -4.85
C HIS A 1 0.01 20.11 -4.08
N PHE A 2 0.32 19.04 -3.33
CA PHE A 2 1.59 18.89 -2.60
C PHE A 2 2.78 18.79 -3.57
N LYS A 3 3.91 19.43 -3.22
CA LYS A 3 5.15 19.42 -4.00
C LYS A 3 6.33 19.68 -3.06
N SER A 4 7.26 18.74 -2.94
CA SER A 4 8.40 18.85 -2.04
C SER A 4 9.63 18.18 -2.65
N PRO A 5 10.69 18.94 -3.02
CA PRO A 5 11.94 18.37 -3.52
C PRO A 5 12.59 17.41 -2.51
N ALA A 6 12.39 17.65 -1.21
CA ALA A 6 12.86 16.75 -0.16
C ALA A 6 12.15 15.39 -0.24
N TYR A 7 10.82 15.40 -0.35
CA TYR A 7 10.03 14.18 -0.57
C TYR A 7 10.50 13.43 -1.83
N ASP A 8 10.64 14.13 -2.96
CA ASP A 8 11.06 13.52 -4.23
C ASP A 8 12.45 12.85 -4.13
N GLY A 9 13.39 13.48 -3.42
CA GLY A 9 14.71 12.93 -3.12
C GLY A 9 14.67 11.69 -2.22
N MET A 10 13.81 11.71 -1.19
CA MET A 10 13.61 10.57 -0.30
C MET A 10 12.99 9.37 -1.04
N VAL A 11 11.97 9.59 -1.87
CA VAL A 11 11.37 8.54 -2.72
C VAL A 11 12.40 7.93 -3.66
N THR A 12 13.25 8.75 -4.28
CA THR A 12 14.34 8.28 -5.14
C THR A 12 15.30 7.35 -4.37
N SER A 13 15.60 7.68 -3.11
CA SER A 13 16.46 6.87 -2.25
C SER A 13 15.79 5.54 -1.87
N TYR A 14 14.50 5.56 -1.52
CA TYR A 14 13.70 4.35 -1.27
C TYR A 14 13.70 3.39 -2.47
N LEU A 15 13.57 3.92 -3.69
CA LEU A 15 13.57 3.11 -4.92
C LEU A 15 14.94 2.51 -5.26
N LYS A 16 16.03 3.13 -4.82
CA LYS A 16 17.41 2.67 -5.07
C LYS A 16 17.92 1.70 -4.00
N ALA A 17 17.23 1.58 -2.87
CA ALA A 17 17.64 0.69 -1.79
C ALA A 17 17.66 -0.78 -2.27
N LEU A 18 18.78 -1.46 -2.04
CA LEU A 18 19.00 -2.84 -2.51
C LEU A 18 18.64 -3.89 -1.45
N ASP A 19 18.49 -3.46 -0.20
CA ASP A 19 18.12 -4.32 0.92
C ASP A 19 16.91 -3.75 1.69
N ALA A 20 16.21 -4.65 2.38
CA ALA A 20 14.98 -4.32 3.07
C ALA A 20 15.21 -3.46 4.34
N GLY A 21 16.43 -3.38 4.87
CA GLY A 21 16.78 -2.50 5.99
C GLY A 21 16.88 -1.05 5.52
N ALA A 22 17.68 -0.81 4.48
CA ALA A 22 17.80 0.49 3.84
C ALA A 22 16.46 1.01 3.31
N GLN A 23 15.66 0.12 2.71
CA GLN A 23 14.33 0.48 2.21
C GLN A 23 13.38 0.89 3.34
N ARG A 24 13.39 0.18 4.48
CA ARG A 24 12.58 0.56 5.66
C ARG A 24 13.02 1.87 6.29
N ALA A 25 14.33 2.14 6.34
CA ALA A 25 14.85 3.41 6.84
C ALA A 25 14.35 4.59 5.99
N ALA A 26 14.50 4.50 4.66
CA ALA A 26 13.98 5.52 3.75
C ALA A 26 12.46 5.69 3.86
N ALA A 27 11.70 4.60 4.00
CA ALA A 27 10.25 4.66 4.21
C ALA A 27 9.88 5.39 5.51
N SER A 28 10.62 5.17 6.59
CA SER A 28 10.38 5.85 7.87
C SER A 28 10.54 7.36 7.76
N ASP A 29 11.57 7.82 7.05
CA ASP A 29 11.81 9.25 6.87
C ASP A 29 10.75 9.91 5.98
N ILE A 30 10.31 9.23 4.92
CA ILE A 30 9.17 9.68 4.09
C ILE A 30 7.91 9.81 4.95
N GLN A 31 7.60 8.80 5.78
CA GLN A 31 6.41 8.81 6.62
C GLN A 31 6.43 9.96 7.63
N LYS A 32 7.57 10.25 8.27
CA LYS A 32 7.70 11.39 9.18
C LYS A 32 7.44 12.72 8.47
N LEU A 33 8.06 12.94 7.30
CA LEU A 33 7.83 14.15 6.52
C LEU A 33 6.34 14.32 6.16
N LEU A 34 5.66 13.26 5.75
CA LEU A 34 4.24 13.31 5.39
C LEU A 34 3.33 13.51 6.61
N LEU A 35 3.73 13.04 7.80
CA LEU A 35 3.02 13.33 9.05
C LEU A 35 3.19 14.78 9.47
N ASP A 36 4.39 15.34 9.33
CA ASP A 36 4.66 16.74 9.69
C ASP A 36 3.96 17.73 8.74
N GLU A 37 4.06 17.50 7.43
CA GLU A 37 3.46 18.39 6.42
C GLU A 37 1.96 18.12 6.19
N THR A 38 1.46 16.96 6.63
CA THR A 38 0.06 16.49 6.51
C THR A 38 -0.62 16.84 5.16
N PRO A 39 -0.05 16.47 4.00
CA PRO A 39 -0.62 16.86 2.71
C PRO A 39 -1.95 16.15 2.39
N VAL A 40 -2.21 15.03 3.08
CA VAL A 40 -3.45 14.24 3.02
C VAL A 40 -3.75 13.71 4.42
N ILE A 41 -5.02 13.71 4.81
CA ILE A 41 -5.49 13.12 6.06
C ILE A 41 -6.13 11.76 5.77
N PHE A 42 -5.61 10.71 6.39
CA PHE A 42 -6.22 9.38 6.40
C PHE A 42 -7.03 9.22 7.69
N SER A 43 -8.36 9.25 7.59
CA SER A 43 -9.23 9.20 8.77
C SER A 43 -9.42 7.78 9.34
N TYR A 44 -9.23 6.74 8.54
CA TYR A 44 -9.30 5.33 8.95
C TYR A 44 -8.69 4.41 7.88
N PHE A 45 -8.49 3.13 8.23
CA PHE A 45 -8.12 2.05 7.31
C PHE A 45 -9.32 1.10 7.17
N PRO A 46 -9.94 0.97 5.98
CA PRO A 46 -11.13 0.15 5.81
C PRO A 46 -10.84 -1.35 5.88
N ASP A 47 -11.80 -2.12 6.40
CA ASP A 47 -11.84 -3.57 6.19
C ASP A 47 -12.19 -3.88 4.73
N LEU A 48 -11.41 -4.75 4.10
CA LEU A 48 -11.74 -5.25 2.77
C LEU A 48 -12.83 -6.32 2.87
N LEU A 49 -14.03 -5.99 2.44
CA LEU A 49 -15.15 -6.93 2.35
C LEU A 49 -15.31 -7.46 0.93
N VAL A 50 -15.18 -8.79 0.77
CA VAL A 50 -15.33 -9.48 -0.53
C VAL A 50 -16.46 -10.50 -0.43
N PRO A 51 -17.73 -10.10 -0.61
CA PRO A 51 -18.85 -11.03 -0.57
C PRO A 51 -18.84 -11.95 -1.79
N VAL A 52 -19.06 -13.25 -1.57
CA VAL A 52 -19.13 -14.26 -2.64
C VAL A 52 -20.41 -15.10 -2.54
N ARG A 53 -20.89 -15.63 -3.67
CA ARG A 53 -22.01 -16.58 -3.68
C ARG A 53 -21.58 -17.88 -3.01
N LYS A 54 -22.54 -18.62 -2.42
CA LYS A 54 -22.26 -19.90 -1.73
C LYS A 54 -21.57 -20.95 -2.60
N ASN A 55 -21.76 -20.90 -3.91
CA ASN A 55 -21.17 -21.83 -4.86
C ASN A 55 -19.83 -21.37 -5.45
N VAL A 56 -19.29 -20.25 -4.98
CA VAL A 56 -17.99 -19.72 -5.38
C VAL A 56 -16.96 -20.13 -4.33
N SER A 57 -15.86 -20.74 -4.76
CA SER A 57 -14.75 -21.10 -3.87
C SER A 57 -13.39 -20.71 -4.47
N GLY A 58 -12.36 -20.66 -3.64
CA GLY A 58 -10.98 -20.40 -4.08
C GLY A 58 -10.60 -18.93 -4.28
N LEU A 59 -11.50 -17.98 -4.00
CA LEU A 59 -11.18 -16.54 -4.04
C LEU A 59 -10.40 -16.11 -2.78
N PRO A 60 -9.14 -15.64 -2.89
CA PRO A 60 -8.40 -15.14 -1.75
C PRO A 60 -8.83 -13.70 -1.38
N PRO A 61 -9.01 -13.36 -0.10
CA PRO A 61 -9.37 -12.01 0.34
C PRO A 61 -8.12 -11.12 0.41
N ILE A 62 -7.73 -10.51 -0.72
CA ILE A 62 -6.55 -9.62 -0.77
C ILE A 62 -6.91 -8.19 -1.18
N ALA A 63 -6.29 -7.21 -0.52
CA ALA A 63 -6.52 -5.78 -0.77
C ALA A 63 -5.89 -5.26 -2.07
N ALA A 64 -5.09 -6.08 -2.76
CA ALA A 64 -4.43 -5.73 -4.01
C ALA A 64 -5.31 -5.99 -5.26
N GLY A 65 -6.59 -6.33 -5.08
CA GLY A 65 -7.54 -6.63 -6.15
C GLY A 65 -7.99 -8.09 -6.16
N LEU A 66 -8.99 -8.42 -6.99
CA LEU A 66 -9.52 -9.77 -7.10
C LEU A 66 -8.57 -10.66 -7.92
N LEU A 67 -8.07 -11.75 -7.32
CA LEU A 67 -7.34 -12.80 -8.02
C LEU A 67 -8.29 -13.94 -8.36
N LEU A 68 -8.60 -14.09 -9.65
CA LEU A 68 -9.61 -15.03 -10.14
C LEU A 68 -9.03 -16.35 -10.65
N ASP A 69 -7.70 -16.50 -10.67
CA ASP A 69 -6.97 -17.66 -11.20
C ASP A 69 -7.30 -18.97 -10.48
N ARG A 70 -7.73 -18.90 -9.22
CA ARG A 70 -8.08 -20.05 -8.37
C ARG A 70 -9.58 -20.18 -8.12
N VAL A 71 -10.40 -19.33 -8.74
CA VAL A 71 -11.83 -19.30 -8.49
C VAL A 71 -12.52 -20.44 -9.23
N SER A 72 -13.41 -21.15 -8.54
CA SER A 72 -14.23 -22.20 -9.12
C SER A 72 -15.70 -22.06 -8.73
N LEU A 73 -16.56 -22.63 -9.57
CA LEU A 73 -18.00 -22.74 -9.35
C LEU A 73 -18.36 -24.21 -9.13
N SER A 74 -19.06 -24.50 -8.03
CA SER A 74 -19.64 -25.81 -7.74
C SER A 74 -21.10 -25.89 -8.16
#